data_AF-A0AAW7U9F6-F1
#
_entry.id   AF-A0AAW7U9F6-F1
#
_cell.length_a   1.000
_cell.length_b   1.000
_cell.length_c   1.000
_cell.angle_alpha   90.00
_cell.angle_beta   90.00
_cell.angle_gamma   90.00
#
_symmetry.space_group_name_H-M   'P 1'
#
loop_
_entity.id
_entity.type
_entity.pdbx_description
1 polymer ?
#
loop_
_entity_poly.entity_id
_entity_poly.type
_entity_poly.pdbx_seq_one_letter_code
_entity_poly.pdbx_strand_id
1 'polypeptide(L)'
;MNFPFRPFPSTRMRRMRKDDFSRRLMHEHTLTVNDLIYPVFILEGQNQEEAVASMPGVKRQGLDKLLYTAEKAVELGIPMLALFPVITRNKTETAEEAYNPDGLVPTTVRKLREAFPELGIMTDVALDPYTIHGQDGLIDNAGYVLNDETIDVLIKQALCHAAAGAQVIAPSDMMDGRIGAIREALEDAGHIHTRIMAYSAKYASAFYGPFRDAVGSSANLGKADKYTYQMDPANTNEALQEVALDIQEGADMVMVKPGLPYLDVIRRVKDEFGVPTYAYQVSGEYAMLQAAIQNGWLDGNKVILESLLAFKRAGADGILTYYAIEAAKQLHKI
;
A
#
# COMPACT_ATOMS: atom_id res chain seq x y z
N MET A 1 -7.44 -28.98 13.12
CA MET A 1 -6.19 -29.62 12.63
C MET A 1 -6.02 -30.98 13.30
N ASN A 2 -5.80 -32.04 12.52
CA ASN A 2 -5.36 -33.34 13.05
C ASN A 2 -3.83 -33.34 13.09
N PHE A 3 -3.25 -33.10 14.27
CA PHE A 3 -1.79 -33.20 14.43
C PHE A 3 -1.37 -34.66 14.58
N PRO A 4 -0.31 -35.12 13.88
CA PRO A 4 0.23 -36.46 14.09
C PRO A 4 0.76 -36.61 15.53
N PHE A 5 0.56 -37.79 16.14
CA PHE A 5 1.04 -38.06 17.51
C PHE A 5 2.57 -38.07 17.56
N ARG A 6 3.14 -37.08 18.26
CA ARG A 6 4.59 -36.83 18.34
C ARG A 6 5.04 -36.59 19.79
N PRO A 7 5.12 -37.64 20.63
CA PRO A 7 5.37 -37.47 22.05
C PRO A 7 6.83 -37.12 22.35
N PHE A 8 7.04 -36.36 23.41
CA PHE A 8 8.34 -36.25 24.08
C PHE A 8 8.63 -37.56 24.85
N PRO A 9 9.88 -38.08 24.86
CA PRO A 9 11.10 -37.50 24.32
C PRO A 9 11.41 -37.88 22.86
N SER A 10 10.59 -38.74 22.23
CA SER A 10 10.79 -39.20 20.85
C SER A 10 10.84 -38.03 19.86
N THR A 11 9.97 -37.04 20.02
CA THR A 11 10.01 -35.76 19.29
C THR A 11 10.61 -34.67 20.17
N ARG A 12 11.68 -34.02 19.69
CA ARG A 12 12.27 -32.82 20.29
C ARG A 12 12.43 -31.77 19.21
N MET A 13 11.55 -30.76 19.21
CA MET A 13 11.56 -29.69 18.21
C MET A 13 12.87 -28.88 18.20
N ARG A 14 13.60 -28.84 19.32
CA ARG A 14 14.93 -28.20 19.40
C ARG A 14 16.01 -28.86 18.53
N ARG A 15 15.83 -30.11 18.07
CA ARG A 15 16.82 -30.79 17.20
C ARG A 15 17.03 -30.01 15.90
N MET A 16 15.95 -29.65 15.22
CA MET A 16 16.01 -28.85 13.98
C MET A 16 16.32 -27.36 14.23
N ARG A 17 16.34 -26.93 15.49
CA ARG A 17 16.70 -25.56 15.88
C ARG A 17 18.12 -25.47 16.43
N LYS A 18 18.91 -26.54 16.41
CA LYS A 18 20.25 -26.54 17.02
C LYS A 18 21.25 -25.80 16.14
N ASP A 19 21.35 -26.22 14.89
CA ASP A 19 22.38 -25.78 13.96
C ASP A 19 21.76 -24.92 12.83
N ASP A 20 22.54 -23.98 12.31
CA ASP A 20 22.07 -23.06 11.26
C ASP A 20 21.57 -23.79 10.01
N PHE A 21 22.34 -24.76 9.51
CA PHE A 21 21.96 -25.55 8.33
C PHE A 21 20.58 -26.20 8.50
N SER A 22 20.28 -26.70 9.71
CA SER A 22 19.01 -27.37 9.99
C SER A 22 17.85 -26.39 10.06
N ARG A 23 18.09 -25.17 10.57
CA ARG A 23 17.10 -24.08 10.58
C ARG A 23 16.77 -23.63 9.16
N ARG A 24 17.80 -23.45 8.32
CA ARG A 24 17.65 -23.10 6.89
C ARG A 24 16.94 -24.19 6.09
N LEU A 25 17.20 -25.46 6.35
CA LEU A 25 16.49 -26.55 5.66
C LEU A 25 15.00 -26.61 6.02
N MET A 26 14.59 -26.14 7.21
CA MET A 26 13.22 -26.30 7.70
C MET A 26 12.37 -25.02 7.68
N HIS A 27 12.93 -23.86 7.36
CA HIS A 27 12.16 -22.63 7.39
C HIS A 27 11.04 -22.65 6.33
N GLU A 28 9.86 -22.18 6.70
CA GLU A 28 8.68 -22.30 5.84
C GLU A 28 8.56 -21.13 4.86
N HIS A 29 9.21 -20.00 5.15
CA HIS A 29 9.10 -18.78 4.38
C HIS A 29 10.45 -18.06 4.29
N THR A 30 10.65 -17.39 3.16
CA THR A 30 11.78 -16.49 2.90
C THR A 30 11.22 -15.18 2.34
N LEU A 31 11.82 -14.06 2.75
CA LEU A 31 11.58 -12.75 2.16
C LEU A 31 12.62 -12.49 1.08
N THR A 32 12.19 -11.93 -0.04
CA THR A 32 13.03 -11.56 -1.18
C THR A 32 12.71 -10.13 -1.63
N VAL A 33 13.58 -9.53 -2.46
CA VAL A 33 13.34 -8.19 -3.02
C VAL A 33 12.07 -8.11 -3.88
N ASN A 34 11.66 -9.23 -4.47
CA ASN A 34 10.45 -9.34 -5.28
C ASN A 34 9.15 -9.14 -4.47
N ASP A 35 9.24 -9.22 -3.15
CA ASP A 35 8.11 -9.03 -2.25
C ASP A 35 7.90 -7.55 -1.88
N LEU A 36 8.78 -6.64 -2.32
CA LEU A 36 8.83 -5.26 -1.82
C LEU A 36 8.19 -4.29 -2.82
N ILE A 37 7.24 -3.49 -2.34
CA ILE A 37 6.69 -2.34 -3.08
C ILE A 37 7.06 -1.11 -2.26
N TYR A 38 7.64 -0.09 -2.91
CA TYR A 38 8.11 1.09 -2.20
C TYR A 38 7.13 2.28 -2.35
N PRO A 39 6.43 2.69 -1.28
CA PRO A 39 5.64 3.91 -1.27
C PRO A 39 6.54 5.14 -1.33
N VAL A 40 6.18 6.09 -2.19
CA VAL A 40 6.90 7.35 -2.37
C VAL A 40 5.92 8.52 -2.36
N PHE A 41 6.29 9.60 -1.65
CA PHE A 41 5.52 10.84 -1.62
C PHE A 41 6.05 11.80 -2.67
N ILE A 42 5.20 12.23 -3.59
CA ILE A 42 5.59 13.10 -4.70
C ILE A 42 5.03 14.51 -4.50
N LEU A 43 5.82 15.55 -4.75
CA LEU A 43 5.36 16.94 -4.73
C LEU A 43 5.71 17.67 -6.03
N GLU A 44 5.00 18.78 -6.26
CA GLU A 44 5.28 19.68 -7.37
C GLU A 44 6.61 20.44 -7.17
N GLY A 45 7.17 20.89 -8.29
CA GLY A 45 8.38 21.71 -8.32
C GLY A 45 9.65 20.94 -8.65
N GLN A 46 10.74 21.69 -8.79
CA GLN A 46 12.06 21.19 -9.17
C GLN A 46 13.03 21.32 -8.00
N ASN A 47 13.91 20.33 -7.85
CA ASN A 47 14.89 20.22 -6.76
C ASN A 47 14.26 20.29 -5.37
N GLN A 48 13.02 19.84 -5.24
CA GLN A 48 12.31 19.83 -3.96
C GLN A 48 12.52 18.51 -3.23
N GLU A 49 12.78 18.61 -1.93
CA GLU A 49 12.83 17.47 -1.02
C GLU A 49 12.46 17.93 0.38
N GLU A 50 11.45 17.30 0.99
CA GLU A 50 10.96 17.67 2.32
C GLU A 50 10.95 16.45 3.23
N ALA A 51 11.52 16.60 4.43
CA ALA A 51 11.47 15.53 5.43
C ALA A 51 10.05 15.39 6.02
N VAL A 52 9.60 14.16 6.22
CA VAL A 52 8.36 13.87 6.95
C VAL A 52 8.72 13.65 8.43
N ALA A 53 8.43 14.63 9.29
CA ALA A 53 8.86 14.62 10.68
C ALA A 53 8.37 13.38 11.47
N SER A 54 7.11 12.96 11.24
CA SER A 54 6.53 11.78 11.88
C SER A 54 6.97 10.45 11.24
N MET A 55 7.79 10.49 10.19
CA MET A 55 8.36 9.31 9.52
C MET A 55 9.86 9.50 9.26
N PRO A 56 10.71 9.44 10.30
CA PRO A 56 12.14 9.73 10.16
C PRO A 56 12.81 8.90 9.04
N GLY A 57 13.49 9.57 8.12
CA GLY A 57 14.15 8.96 6.97
C GLY A 57 13.29 8.92 5.69
N VAL A 58 11.97 9.13 5.80
CA VAL A 58 11.07 9.26 4.65
C VAL A 58 10.96 10.73 4.25
N LYS A 59 10.83 10.95 2.94
CA LYS A 59 10.81 12.29 2.35
C LYS A 59 9.72 12.41 1.29
N ARG A 60 9.21 13.62 1.11
CA ARG A 60 8.46 14.05 -0.08
C ARG A 60 9.47 14.50 -1.12
N GLN A 61 9.27 14.14 -2.37
CA GLN A 61 10.24 14.37 -3.43
C GLN A 61 9.61 15.05 -4.65
N GLY A 62 10.28 16.08 -5.15
CA GLY A 62 10.05 16.57 -6.51
C GLY A 62 10.52 15.54 -7.54
N LEU A 63 10.05 15.68 -8.79
CA LEU A 63 10.28 14.69 -9.84
C LEU A 63 11.76 14.33 -10.05
N ASP A 64 12.66 15.31 -10.04
CA ASP A 64 14.10 15.09 -10.24
C ASP A 64 14.74 14.23 -9.11
N LYS A 65 14.31 14.43 -7.86
CA LYS A 65 14.76 13.63 -6.71
C LYS A 65 14.12 12.25 -6.72
N LEU A 66 12.88 12.16 -7.18
CA LEU A 66 12.18 10.90 -7.33
C LEU A 66 12.87 10.00 -8.38
N LEU A 67 13.34 10.55 -9.50
CA LEU A 67 14.05 9.78 -10.52
C LEU A 67 15.32 9.11 -9.95
N TYR A 68 16.09 9.82 -9.12
CA TYR A 68 17.24 9.24 -8.42
C TYR A 68 16.82 8.12 -7.44
N THR A 69 15.66 8.29 -6.80
CA THR A 69 15.12 7.29 -5.87
C THR A 69 14.64 6.05 -6.62
N ALA A 70 14.02 6.22 -7.78
CA ALA A 70 13.60 5.15 -8.66
C ALA A 70 14.78 4.39 -9.26
N GLU A 71 15.84 5.08 -9.69
CA GLU A 71 17.10 4.46 -10.14
C GLU A 71 17.64 3.51 -9.06
N LYS A 72 17.73 3.99 -7.82
CA LYS A 72 18.17 3.17 -6.68
C LYS A 72 17.24 1.98 -6.40
N ALA A 73 15.93 2.15 -6.55
CA ALA A 73 14.97 1.07 -6.38
C ALA A 73 15.19 -0.03 -7.43
N VAL A 74 15.41 0.36 -8.69
CA VAL A 74 15.73 -0.53 -9.81
C VAL A 74 17.06 -1.25 -9.59
N GLU A 75 18.13 -0.54 -9.20
CA GLU A 75 19.43 -1.15 -8.85
C GLU A 75 19.30 -2.19 -7.74
N LEU A 76 18.39 -1.97 -6.79
CA LEU A 76 18.11 -2.87 -5.68
C LEU A 76 17.10 -3.98 -6.04
N GLY A 77 16.63 -4.05 -7.27
CA GLY A 77 15.67 -5.07 -7.73
C GLY A 77 14.27 -4.93 -7.10
N ILE A 78 13.90 -3.74 -6.61
CA ILE A 78 12.55 -3.48 -6.11
C ILE A 78 11.61 -3.40 -7.32
N PRO A 79 10.58 -4.26 -7.40
CA PRO A 79 9.76 -4.41 -8.61
C PRO A 79 8.82 -3.23 -8.88
N MET A 80 8.40 -2.47 -7.85
CA MET A 80 7.34 -1.48 -8.02
C MET A 80 7.43 -0.31 -7.04
N LEU A 81 7.08 0.88 -7.53
CA LEU A 81 6.80 2.07 -6.72
C LEU A 81 5.30 2.32 -6.60
N ALA A 82 4.86 2.75 -5.42
CA ALA A 82 3.51 3.21 -5.15
C ALA A 82 3.51 4.73 -4.95
N LEU A 83 2.89 5.48 -5.86
CA LEU A 83 2.91 6.93 -5.87
C LEU A 83 1.79 7.51 -5.00
N PHE A 84 2.15 8.37 -4.04
CA PHE A 84 1.20 9.13 -3.23
C PHE A 84 1.45 10.63 -3.41
N PRO A 85 0.49 11.37 -4.01
CA PRO A 85 0.68 12.79 -4.29
C PRO A 85 0.50 13.66 -3.04
N VAL A 86 1.34 14.67 -2.92
CA VAL A 86 1.21 15.76 -1.95
C VAL A 86 0.67 16.99 -2.69
N ILE A 87 -0.66 17.05 -2.81
CA ILE A 87 -1.35 18.15 -3.48
C ILE A 87 -1.40 19.37 -2.55
N THR A 88 -0.76 20.46 -2.95
CA THR A 88 -0.67 21.70 -2.14
C THR A 88 -1.54 22.84 -2.65
N ARG A 89 -2.03 22.73 -3.89
CA ARG A 89 -2.88 23.71 -4.57
C ARG A 89 -4.03 23.00 -5.25
N ASN A 90 -5.08 23.75 -5.62
CA ASN A 90 -6.23 23.24 -6.38
C ASN A 90 -6.98 22.08 -5.71
N LYS A 91 -6.95 22.01 -4.37
CA LYS A 91 -7.91 21.17 -3.65
C LYS A 91 -9.30 21.82 -3.75
N THR A 92 -10.31 21.04 -4.09
CA THR A 92 -11.70 21.51 -4.27
C THR A 92 -12.68 20.58 -3.55
N GLU A 93 -13.96 20.88 -3.55
CA GLU A 93 -15.00 19.97 -3.03
C GLU A 93 -15.25 18.78 -3.98
N THR A 94 -14.98 18.99 -5.27
CA THR A 94 -15.30 18.09 -6.39
C THR A 94 -14.07 17.35 -6.94
N ALA A 95 -12.89 17.59 -6.37
CA ALA A 95 -11.64 16.88 -6.61
C ALA A 95 -11.17 16.85 -8.08
N GLU A 96 -11.40 17.90 -8.87
CA GLU A 96 -11.06 17.92 -10.30
C GLU A 96 -9.58 17.63 -10.60
N GLU A 97 -8.69 18.02 -9.69
CA GLU A 97 -7.25 17.78 -9.82
C GLU A 97 -6.89 16.28 -9.79
N ALA A 98 -7.78 15.41 -9.27
CA ALA A 98 -7.59 13.97 -9.28
C ALA A 98 -7.52 13.39 -10.70
N TYR A 99 -8.21 14.00 -11.66
CA TYR A 99 -8.26 13.55 -13.06
C TYR A 99 -7.71 14.58 -14.03
N ASN A 100 -6.85 15.49 -13.57
CA ASN A 100 -6.13 16.43 -14.43
C ASN A 100 -5.00 15.70 -15.19
N PRO A 101 -5.05 15.58 -16.54
CA PRO A 101 -4.03 14.87 -17.33
C PRO A 101 -2.64 15.53 -17.28
N ASP A 102 -2.58 16.80 -16.93
CA ASP A 102 -1.35 17.58 -16.72
C ASP A 102 -0.97 17.67 -15.24
N GLY A 103 -1.75 17.07 -14.35
CA GLY A 103 -1.54 17.04 -12.92
C GLY A 103 -0.29 16.28 -12.49
N LEU A 104 -0.01 16.33 -11.19
CA LEU A 104 1.21 15.79 -10.59
C LEU A 104 1.39 14.28 -10.84
N VAL A 105 0.35 13.47 -10.62
CA VAL A 105 0.45 12.00 -10.78
C VAL A 105 0.66 11.61 -12.24
N PRO A 106 -0.19 11.99 -13.22
CA PRO A 106 0.02 11.63 -14.63
C PRO A 106 1.38 12.08 -15.18
N THR A 107 1.82 13.28 -14.85
CA THR A 107 3.13 13.80 -15.28
C THR A 107 4.28 12.96 -14.71
N THR A 108 4.18 12.58 -13.43
CA THR A 108 5.19 11.75 -12.76
C THR A 108 5.22 10.33 -13.32
N VAL A 109 4.06 9.72 -13.57
CA VAL A 109 3.93 8.40 -14.20
C VAL A 109 4.63 8.40 -15.55
N ARG A 110 4.28 9.31 -16.47
CA ARG A 110 4.90 9.38 -17.81
C ARG A 110 6.43 9.43 -17.74
N LYS A 111 6.95 10.24 -16.83
CA LYS A 111 8.40 10.43 -16.65
C LYS A 111 9.11 9.21 -16.07
N LEU A 112 8.49 8.51 -15.10
CA LEU A 112 9.02 7.26 -14.57
C LEU A 112 8.96 6.12 -15.59
N ARG A 113 7.87 6.02 -16.37
CA ARG A 113 7.72 5.03 -17.43
C ARG A 113 8.76 5.22 -18.55
N GLU A 114 9.05 6.47 -18.90
CA GLU A 114 10.09 6.82 -19.87
C GLU A 114 11.49 6.44 -19.38
N ALA A 115 11.82 6.76 -18.12
CA ALA A 115 13.15 6.54 -17.55
C ALA A 115 13.40 5.07 -17.12
N PHE A 116 12.38 4.37 -16.62
CA PHE A 116 12.47 3.02 -16.08
C PHE A 116 11.35 2.11 -16.61
N PRO A 117 11.40 1.68 -17.89
CA PRO A 117 10.31 0.94 -18.54
C PRO A 117 9.93 -0.39 -17.86
N GLU A 118 10.86 -1.03 -17.15
CA GLU A 118 10.63 -2.29 -16.43
C GLU A 118 10.13 -2.10 -15.00
N LEU A 119 10.23 -0.89 -14.44
CA LEU A 119 9.75 -0.59 -13.10
C LEU A 119 8.22 -0.52 -13.10
N GLY A 120 7.58 -1.30 -12.21
CA GLY A 120 6.14 -1.20 -11.97
C GLY A 120 5.80 0.16 -11.36
N ILE A 121 4.80 0.84 -11.92
CA ILE A 121 4.23 2.06 -11.36
C ILE A 121 2.79 1.81 -10.95
N MET A 122 2.56 1.90 -9.64
CA MET A 122 1.24 1.85 -9.02
C MET A 122 0.82 3.25 -8.62
N THR A 123 -0.39 3.64 -9.01
CA THR A 123 -1.00 4.91 -8.59
C THR A 123 -2.18 4.66 -7.66
N ASP A 124 -2.26 5.45 -6.60
CA ASP A 124 -3.40 5.50 -5.70
C ASP A 124 -4.62 6.13 -6.39
N VAL A 125 -5.81 5.58 -6.17
CA VAL A 125 -7.10 6.13 -6.62
C VAL A 125 -7.98 6.33 -5.41
N ALA A 126 -8.07 7.58 -4.99
CA ALA A 126 -8.82 8.10 -3.85
C ALA A 126 -8.82 9.63 -3.93
N LEU A 127 -9.83 10.29 -3.34
CA LEU A 127 -9.97 11.74 -3.45
C LEU A 127 -9.38 12.51 -2.26
N ASP A 128 -8.89 11.85 -1.21
CA ASP A 128 -8.42 12.52 0.01
C ASP A 128 -7.24 13.49 -0.18
N PRO A 129 -6.32 13.31 -1.15
CA PRO A 129 -5.29 14.31 -1.41
C PRO A 129 -5.88 15.56 -2.09
N TYR A 130 -6.99 15.42 -2.81
CA TYR A 130 -7.55 16.40 -3.73
C TYR A 130 -8.74 17.17 -3.16
N THR A 131 -9.36 16.67 -2.08
CA THR A 131 -10.50 17.33 -1.45
C THR A 131 -10.09 18.34 -0.38
N ILE A 132 -10.85 19.44 -0.25
CA ILE A 132 -10.61 20.42 0.82
C ILE A 132 -10.93 19.87 2.23
N HIS A 133 -11.77 18.85 2.32
CA HIS A 133 -12.20 18.22 3.57
C HIS A 133 -11.42 16.93 3.90
N GLY A 134 -10.59 16.41 2.99
CA GLY A 134 -9.71 15.27 3.25
C GLY A 134 -10.40 13.90 3.39
N GLN A 135 -11.66 13.79 2.96
CA GLN A 135 -12.36 12.50 2.82
C GLN A 135 -12.01 11.84 1.48
N ASP A 136 -12.14 10.52 1.41
CA ASP A 136 -11.73 9.72 0.24
C ASP A 136 -12.72 9.88 -0.94
N GLY A 137 -13.89 10.50 -0.69
CA GLY A 137 -14.96 10.73 -1.66
C GLY A 137 -15.64 12.09 -1.51
N LEU A 138 -16.61 12.39 -2.39
CA LEU A 138 -17.44 13.59 -2.36
C LEU A 138 -18.40 13.55 -1.17
N ILE A 139 -18.74 14.71 -0.60
CA ILE A 139 -19.64 14.81 0.56
C ILE A 139 -20.96 15.49 0.23
N ASP A 140 -22.04 15.05 0.87
CA ASP A 140 -23.35 15.71 0.82
C ASP A 140 -23.45 16.88 1.84
N ASN A 141 -24.60 17.55 1.87
CA ASN A 141 -24.87 18.64 2.79
C ASN A 141 -24.85 18.23 4.28
N ALA A 142 -24.99 16.94 4.59
CA ALA A 142 -24.90 16.39 5.94
C ALA A 142 -23.46 15.96 6.30
N GLY A 143 -22.52 16.01 5.35
CA GLY A 143 -21.13 15.57 5.52
C GLY A 143 -20.94 14.07 5.33
N TYR A 144 -21.94 13.36 4.80
CA TYR A 144 -21.84 11.94 4.43
C TYR A 144 -21.07 11.78 3.11
N VAL A 145 -20.17 10.81 3.03
CA VAL A 145 -19.43 10.51 1.80
C VAL A 145 -20.32 9.75 0.84
N LEU A 146 -20.66 10.38 -0.29
CA LEU A 146 -21.53 9.84 -1.32
C LEU A 146 -20.83 8.71 -2.08
N ASN A 147 -21.44 7.52 -2.16
CA ASN A 147 -20.82 6.34 -2.77
C ASN A 147 -20.70 6.47 -4.29
N ASP A 148 -21.84 6.52 -4.98
CA ASP A 148 -21.91 6.39 -6.43
C ASP A 148 -21.32 7.63 -7.13
N GLU A 149 -21.63 8.84 -6.62
CA GLU A 149 -21.06 10.08 -7.12
C GLU A 149 -19.54 10.16 -6.92
N THR A 150 -19.00 9.51 -5.89
CA THR A 150 -17.55 9.37 -5.73
C THR A 150 -16.97 8.44 -6.79
N ILE A 151 -17.63 7.30 -7.04
CA ILE A 151 -17.19 6.33 -8.06
C ILE A 151 -17.08 6.98 -9.44
N ASP A 152 -18.02 7.86 -9.81
CA ASP A 152 -17.96 8.63 -11.06
C ASP A 152 -16.66 9.46 -11.20
N VAL A 153 -16.11 9.97 -10.10
CA VAL A 153 -14.84 10.71 -10.09
C VAL A 153 -13.65 9.76 -10.09
N LEU A 154 -13.72 8.66 -9.33
CA LEU A 154 -12.66 7.65 -9.26
C LEU A 154 -12.43 6.97 -10.62
N ILE A 155 -13.50 6.73 -11.41
CA ILE A 155 -13.39 6.24 -12.79
C ILE A 155 -12.56 7.21 -13.64
N LYS A 156 -12.85 8.52 -13.57
CA LYS A 156 -12.09 9.54 -14.32
C LYS A 156 -10.62 9.56 -13.90
N GLN A 157 -10.35 9.45 -12.60
CA GLN A 157 -8.98 9.39 -12.08
C GLN A 157 -8.25 8.13 -12.57
N ALA A 158 -8.87 6.96 -12.48
CA ALA A 158 -8.29 5.69 -12.92
C ALA A 158 -7.96 5.71 -14.42
N LEU A 159 -8.88 6.20 -15.27
CA LEU A 159 -8.65 6.38 -16.70
C LEU A 159 -7.52 7.36 -16.98
N CYS A 160 -7.47 8.49 -16.26
CA CYS A 160 -6.40 9.48 -16.39
C CYS A 160 -5.03 8.87 -16.08
N HIS A 161 -4.93 8.11 -14.98
CA HIS A 161 -3.68 7.44 -14.59
C HIS A 161 -3.29 6.32 -15.57
N ALA A 162 -4.25 5.53 -16.05
CA ALA A 162 -4.01 4.48 -17.03
C ALA A 162 -3.53 5.07 -18.38
N ALA A 163 -4.15 6.15 -18.85
CA ALA A 163 -3.72 6.88 -20.05
C ALA A 163 -2.31 7.48 -19.91
N ALA A 164 -1.88 7.82 -18.70
CA ALA A 164 -0.51 8.25 -18.41
C ALA A 164 0.52 7.10 -18.45
N GLY A 165 0.07 5.85 -18.47
CA GLY A 165 0.89 4.65 -18.55
C GLY A 165 1.10 3.92 -17.21
N ALA A 166 0.28 4.20 -16.19
CA ALA A 166 0.33 3.47 -14.93
C ALA A 166 -0.05 1.99 -15.18
N GLN A 167 0.78 1.08 -14.69
CA GLN A 167 0.59 -0.36 -14.89
C GLN A 167 -0.40 -0.96 -13.90
N VAL A 168 -0.51 -0.35 -12.72
CA VAL A 168 -1.39 -0.76 -11.63
C VAL A 168 -2.15 0.46 -11.11
N ILE A 169 -3.46 0.35 -11.08
CA ILE A 169 -4.35 1.27 -10.39
C ILE A 169 -4.74 0.64 -9.07
N ALA A 170 -4.68 1.40 -7.98
CA ALA A 170 -4.93 0.87 -6.66
C ALA A 170 -6.00 1.71 -5.93
N PRO A 171 -7.30 1.42 -6.17
CA PRO A 171 -8.41 2.10 -5.51
C PRO A 171 -8.34 1.87 -4.01
N SER A 172 -8.13 2.95 -3.26
CA SER A 172 -7.98 2.91 -1.81
C SER A 172 -9.13 3.57 -1.05
N ASP A 173 -10.15 4.03 -1.75
CA ASP A 173 -11.29 4.82 -1.31
C ASP A 173 -12.28 4.08 -0.39
N MET A 174 -12.44 2.75 -0.52
CA MET A 174 -13.44 1.92 0.17
C MET A 174 -14.91 2.26 -0.16
N MET A 175 -15.21 2.69 -1.38
CA MET A 175 -16.58 2.78 -1.86
C MET A 175 -17.09 1.41 -2.33
N ASP A 176 -18.37 1.13 -2.15
CA ASP A 176 -18.99 -0.12 -2.56
C ASP A 176 -19.10 -0.17 -4.09
N GLY A 177 -18.61 -1.24 -4.74
CA GLY A 177 -18.73 -1.44 -6.19
C GLY A 177 -17.71 -0.70 -7.06
N ARG A 178 -16.76 0.04 -6.46
CA ARG A 178 -15.77 0.82 -7.24
C ARG A 178 -14.88 -0.05 -8.12
N ILE A 179 -14.59 -1.29 -7.73
CA ILE A 179 -13.67 -2.15 -8.48
C ILE A 179 -14.30 -2.53 -9.80
N GLY A 180 -15.57 -2.94 -9.78
CA GLY A 180 -16.32 -3.34 -10.97
C GLY A 180 -16.47 -2.17 -11.93
N ALA A 181 -16.85 -1.00 -11.39
CA ALA A 181 -17.03 0.21 -12.18
C ALA A 181 -15.71 0.70 -12.83
N ILE A 182 -14.60 0.68 -12.08
CA ILE A 182 -13.28 1.02 -12.62
C ILE A 182 -12.81 -0.02 -13.64
N ARG A 183 -13.04 -1.32 -13.40
CA ARG A 183 -12.71 -2.40 -14.34
C ARG A 183 -13.44 -2.21 -15.66
N GLU A 184 -14.76 -2.02 -15.63
CA GLU A 184 -15.57 -1.82 -16.83
C GLU A 184 -15.09 -0.61 -17.63
N ALA A 185 -14.84 0.52 -16.96
CA ALA A 185 -14.31 1.70 -17.62
C ALA A 185 -12.93 1.49 -18.26
N LEU A 186 -12.02 0.77 -17.59
CA LEU A 186 -10.71 0.42 -18.15
C LEU A 186 -10.83 -0.48 -19.38
N GLU A 187 -11.70 -1.48 -19.35
CA GLU A 187 -11.98 -2.36 -20.50
C GLU A 187 -12.54 -1.57 -21.68
N ASP A 188 -13.56 -0.74 -21.46
CA ASP A 188 -14.21 0.08 -22.49
C ASP A 188 -13.25 1.09 -23.14
N ALA A 189 -12.33 1.66 -22.36
CA ALA A 189 -11.30 2.56 -22.84
C ALA A 189 -10.10 1.83 -23.53
N GLY A 190 -10.11 0.49 -23.57
CA GLY A 190 -9.06 -0.33 -24.18
C GLY A 190 -7.81 -0.50 -23.31
N HIS A 191 -7.87 -0.20 -22.02
CA HIS A 191 -6.80 -0.38 -21.04
C HIS A 191 -6.78 -1.82 -20.45
N ILE A 192 -6.93 -2.82 -21.31
CA ILE A 192 -7.15 -4.25 -20.97
C ILE A 192 -6.05 -4.94 -20.14
N HIS A 193 -4.90 -4.30 -19.95
CA HIS A 193 -3.75 -4.84 -19.20
C HIS A 193 -3.39 -3.99 -17.98
N THR A 194 -4.15 -2.93 -17.73
CA THR A 194 -4.04 -2.15 -16.50
C THR A 194 -4.60 -3.01 -15.37
N ARG A 195 -3.75 -3.28 -14.36
CA ARG A 195 -4.14 -4.10 -13.22
C ARG A 195 -4.86 -3.28 -12.18
N ILE A 196 -5.75 -3.92 -11.44
CA ILE A 196 -6.39 -3.34 -10.26
C ILE A 196 -5.87 -4.05 -9.02
N MET A 197 -5.21 -3.30 -8.14
CA MET A 197 -4.85 -3.72 -6.78
C MET A 197 -5.84 -3.12 -5.79
N ALA A 198 -6.89 -3.86 -5.48
CA ALA A 198 -7.98 -3.39 -4.63
C ALA A 198 -7.53 -3.33 -3.16
N TYR A 199 -7.75 -2.20 -2.50
CA TYR A 199 -7.64 -2.10 -1.04
C TYR A 199 -8.89 -2.68 -0.39
N SER A 200 -9.14 -3.98 -0.59
CA SER A 200 -10.37 -4.65 -0.21
C SER A 200 -10.67 -4.59 1.28
N ALA A 201 -9.67 -4.88 2.11
CA ALA A 201 -9.85 -4.85 3.57
C ALA A 201 -9.05 -3.69 4.17
N LYS A 202 -9.52 -2.45 3.95
CA LYS A 202 -8.95 -1.23 4.54
C LYS A 202 -9.76 -0.80 5.77
N TYR A 203 -9.12 -0.90 6.92
CA TYR A 203 -9.72 -0.62 8.23
C TYR A 203 -9.65 0.86 8.63
N ALA A 204 -10.63 1.29 9.40
CA ALA A 204 -10.68 2.57 10.10
C ALA A 204 -9.62 2.62 11.22
N SER A 205 -8.36 2.84 10.84
CA SER A 205 -7.23 2.63 11.75
C SER A 205 -6.59 3.93 12.27
N ALA A 206 -6.16 3.88 13.53
CA ALA A 206 -5.33 4.90 14.16
C ALA A 206 -3.86 4.89 13.68
N PHE A 207 -3.42 3.86 12.93
CA PHE A 207 -2.05 3.76 12.43
C PHE A 207 -1.74 4.67 11.23
N TYR A 208 -2.71 5.46 10.74
CA TYR A 208 -2.54 6.32 9.56
C TYR A 208 -2.04 7.73 9.86
N GLY A 209 -1.90 8.12 11.13
CA GLY A 209 -1.50 9.49 11.52
C GLY A 209 -0.28 10.01 10.74
N PRO A 210 0.86 9.31 10.73
CA PRO A 210 2.04 9.81 10.04
C PRO A 210 1.89 9.92 8.50
N PHE A 211 1.04 9.10 7.87
CA PHE A 211 0.73 9.22 6.44
C PHE A 211 -0.07 10.49 6.16
N ARG A 212 -1.08 10.79 6.99
CA ARG A 212 -1.89 12.01 6.86
C ARG A 212 -1.03 13.27 6.97
N ASP A 213 0.00 13.23 7.81
CA ASP A 213 1.01 14.29 7.85
C ASP A 213 1.84 14.32 6.56
N ALA A 214 2.27 13.16 6.06
CA ALA A 214 3.08 13.05 4.86
C ALA A 214 2.38 13.59 3.60
N VAL A 215 1.10 13.31 3.39
CA VAL A 215 0.31 13.83 2.24
C VAL A 215 -0.35 15.18 2.52
N GLY A 216 -0.20 15.72 3.72
CA GLY A 216 -0.78 17.01 4.11
C GLY A 216 -2.31 17.00 4.26
N SER A 217 -2.93 15.82 4.47
CA SER A 217 -4.38 15.70 4.66
C SER A 217 -4.81 15.80 6.12
N SER A 218 -3.90 15.74 7.10
CA SER A 218 -4.21 15.89 8.54
C SER A 218 -5.00 17.15 8.84
N ALA A 219 -4.62 18.30 8.25
CA ALA A 219 -5.29 19.58 8.48
C ALA A 219 -6.67 19.66 7.81
N ASN A 220 -6.83 19.02 6.64
CA ASN A 220 -8.08 18.97 5.90
C ASN A 220 -9.12 18.11 6.63
N LEU A 221 -8.73 16.90 7.04
CA LEU A 221 -9.61 15.96 7.74
C LEU A 221 -9.99 16.47 9.14
N GLY A 222 -9.06 17.12 9.83
CA GLY A 222 -9.30 17.69 11.15
C GLY A 222 -9.75 16.64 12.17
N LYS A 223 -10.98 16.78 12.68
CA LYS A 223 -11.59 15.84 13.65
C LYS A 223 -12.51 14.80 13.01
N ALA A 224 -12.69 14.84 11.69
CA ALA A 224 -13.52 13.88 10.99
C ALA A 224 -12.86 12.48 11.02
N ASP A 225 -13.72 11.47 11.00
CA ASP A 225 -13.31 10.08 10.87
C ASP A 225 -13.71 9.53 9.50
N LYS A 226 -13.35 8.27 9.27
CA LYS A 226 -13.61 7.52 8.04
C LYS A 226 -14.45 6.26 8.33
N TYR A 227 -15.19 6.26 9.45
CA TYR A 227 -15.86 5.08 9.99
C TYR A 227 -17.09 4.65 9.19
N THR A 228 -17.61 5.52 8.33
CA THR A 228 -18.79 5.23 7.50
C THR A 228 -18.45 4.44 6.23
N TYR A 229 -17.17 4.19 5.95
CA TYR A 229 -16.73 3.47 4.74
C TYR A 229 -15.48 2.61 4.97
N GLN A 230 -14.54 3.00 5.85
CA GLN A 230 -13.46 2.10 6.25
C GLN A 230 -13.95 1.12 7.32
N MET A 231 -13.49 -0.12 7.24
CA MET A 231 -14.00 -1.22 8.07
C MET A 231 -13.71 -1.05 9.56
N ASP A 232 -14.59 -1.58 10.42
CA ASP A 232 -14.35 -1.63 11.86
C ASP A 232 -13.17 -2.59 12.18
N PRO A 233 -12.12 -2.13 12.91
CA PRO A 233 -11.01 -2.98 13.38
C PRO A 233 -11.40 -4.27 14.11
N ALA A 234 -12.62 -4.35 14.66
CA ALA A 234 -13.13 -5.53 15.34
C ALA A 234 -13.59 -6.65 14.40
N ASN A 235 -13.77 -6.35 13.10
CA ASN A 235 -14.37 -7.26 12.14
C ASN A 235 -13.32 -8.06 11.38
N THR A 236 -13.54 -9.37 11.24
CA THR A 236 -12.66 -10.27 10.47
C THR A 236 -13.42 -11.04 9.38
N ASN A 237 -14.70 -11.35 9.60
CA ASN A 237 -15.53 -12.02 8.58
C ASN A 237 -15.97 -11.08 7.46
N GLU A 238 -16.20 -9.81 7.80
CA GLU A 238 -16.49 -8.74 6.83
C GLU A 238 -15.36 -8.62 5.80
N ALA A 239 -14.10 -8.74 6.22
CA ALA A 239 -12.96 -8.70 5.32
C ALA A 239 -13.01 -9.78 4.22
N LEU A 240 -13.57 -10.94 4.53
CA LEU A 240 -13.76 -11.99 3.52
C LEU A 240 -14.89 -11.65 2.55
N GLN A 241 -15.93 -10.94 3.02
CA GLN A 241 -17.00 -10.47 2.14
C GLN A 241 -16.49 -9.39 1.18
N GLU A 242 -15.78 -8.39 1.71
CA GLU A 242 -15.14 -7.33 0.92
C GLU A 242 -14.21 -7.89 -0.16
N VAL A 243 -13.30 -8.78 0.23
CA VAL A 243 -12.38 -9.42 -0.71
C VAL A 243 -13.12 -10.27 -1.74
N ALA A 244 -14.18 -11.00 -1.35
CA ALA A 244 -14.96 -11.79 -2.28
C ALA A 244 -15.68 -10.91 -3.32
N LEU A 245 -16.20 -9.75 -2.92
CA LEU A 245 -16.83 -8.78 -3.83
C LEU A 245 -15.81 -8.22 -4.81
N ASP A 246 -14.67 -7.72 -4.34
CA ASP A 246 -13.62 -7.17 -5.21
C ASP A 246 -13.07 -8.20 -6.21
N ILE A 247 -12.95 -9.47 -5.81
CA ILE A 247 -12.55 -10.56 -6.72
C ILE A 247 -13.62 -10.77 -7.81
N GLN A 248 -14.90 -10.79 -7.43
CA GLN A 248 -16.01 -10.93 -8.40
C GLN A 248 -16.09 -9.76 -9.36
N GLU A 249 -15.72 -8.57 -8.90
CA GLU A 249 -15.66 -7.32 -9.65
C GLU A 249 -14.42 -7.20 -10.57
N GLY A 250 -13.46 -8.14 -10.48
CA GLY A 250 -12.33 -8.20 -11.40
C GLY A 250 -11.04 -7.55 -10.90
N ALA A 251 -10.83 -7.50 -9.58
CA ALA A 251 -9.53 -7.19 -9.00
C ALA A 251 -8.48 -8.26 -9.37
N ASP A 252 -7.31 -7.82 -9.82
CA ASP A 252 -6.17 -8.72 -10.10
C ASP A 252 -5.39 -9.07 -8.82
N MET A 253 -5.41 -8.13 -7.85
CA MET A 253 -4.78 -8.26 -6.55
C MET A 253 -5.70 -7.67 -5.48
N VAL A 254 -5.68 -8.26 -4.29
CA VAL A 254 -6.40 -7.75 -3.12
C VAL A 254 -5.44 -7.40 -1.99
N MET A 255 -5.76 -6.39 -1.19
CA MET A 255 -4.88 -5.88 -0.14
C MET A 255 -5.59 -5.74 1.21
N VAL A 256 -4.85 -6.08 2.27
CA VAL A 256 -5.20 -5.75 3.66
C VAL A 256 -4.41 -4.54 4.15
N LYS A 257 -5.09 -3.57 4.77
CA LYS A 257 -4.48 -2.35 5.32
C LYS A 257 -5.18 -1.93 6.61
N PRO A 258 -4.48 -1.68 7.73
CA PRO A 258 -3.05 -1.83 7.97
C PRO A 258 -2.55 -3.28 7.90
N GLY A 259 -1.24 -3.43 8.08
CA GLY A 259 -0.55 -4.68 7.86
C GLY A 259 -0.32 -5.49 9.14
N LEU A 260 0.69 -5.09 9.92
CA LEU A 260 1.14 -5.82 11.11
C LEU A 260 0.03 -6.07 12.16
N PRO A 261 -0.91 -5.14 12.42
CA PRO A 261 -2.01 -5.39 13.34
C PRO A 261 -3.09 -6.35 12.81
N TYR A 262 -3.04 -6.72 11.52
CA TYR A 262 -4.07 -7.50 10.82
C TYR A 262 -3.47 -8.72 10.09
N LEU A 263 -2.37 -9.28 10.60
CA LEU A 263 -1.75 -10.49 10.04
C LEU A 263 -2.69 -11.70 10.04
N ASP A 264 -3.63 -11.77 10.98
CA ASP A 264 -4.69 -12.78 11.03
C ASP A 264 -5.65 -12.63 9.84
N VAL A 265 -6.03 -11.40 9.48
CA VAL A 265 -6.87 -11.12 8.31
C VAL A 265 -6.14 -11.50 7.03
N ILE A 266 -4.86 -11.14 6.89
CA ILE A 266 -4.01 -11.54 5.74
C ILE A 266 -3.99 -13.07 5.60
N ARG A 267 -3.81 -13.79 6.71
CA ARG A 267 -3.83 -15.26 6.72
C ARG A 267 -5.16 -15.82 6.26
N ARG A 268 -6.28 -15.29 6.78
CA ARG A 268 -7.63 -15.73 6.40
C ARG A 268 -7.93 -15.47 4.92
N VAL A 269 -7.59 -14.29 4.42
CA VAL A 269 -7.76 -13.94 2.99
C VAL A 269 -6.96 -14.90 2.11
N LYS A 270 -5.70 -15.17 2.45
CA LYS A 270 -4.87 -16.11 1.69
C LYS A 270 -5.41 -17.54 1.75
N ASP A 271 -5.86 -18.01 2.91
CA ASP A 271 -6.43 -19.35 3.09
C ASP A 271 -7.73 -19.56 2.31
N GLU A 272 -8.62 -18.58 2.34
CA GLU A 272 -9.95 -18.68 1.75
C GLU A 272 -9.91 -18.58 0.21
N PHE A 273 -9.16 -17.62 -0.32
CA PHE A 273 -9.25 -17.27 -1.74
C PHE A 273 -8.06 -17.75 -2.58
N GLY A 274 -6.88 -17.91 -1.99
CA GLY A 274 -5.68 -18.33 -2.73
C GLY A 274 -5.21 -17.36 -3.84
N VAL A 275 -5.79 -16.16 -3.94
CA VAL A 275 -5.48 -15.13 -4.95
C VAL A 275 -4.25 -14.29 -4.57
N PRO A 276 -3.65 -13.50 -5.49
CA PRO A 276 -2.59 -12.56 -5.15
C PRO A 276 -3.00 -11.60 -4.02
N THR A 277 -2.37 -11.75 -2.86
CA THR A 277 -2.72 -11.05 -1.62
C THR A 277 -1.59 -10.14 -1.19
N TYR A 278 -1.87 -8.86 -1.01
CA TYR A 278 -0.91 -7.84 -0.64
C TYR A 278 -1.21 -7.29 0.75
N ALA A 279 -0.21 -6.68 1.36
CA ALA A 279 -0.35 -6.03 2.65
C ALA A 279 0.38 -4.69 2.66
N TYR A 280 -0.14 -3.73 3.41
CA TYR A 280 0.54 -2.45 3.61
C TYR A 280 1.06 -2.35 5.05
N GLN A 281 2.39 -2.40 5.22
CA GLN A 281 3.03 -1.96 6.46
C GLN A 281 2.96 -0.42 6.53
N VAL A 282 1.93 0.10 7.21
CA VAL A 282 1.57 1.51 7.07
C VAL A 282 2.50 2.44 7.83
N SER A 283 2.28 3.74 7.66
CA SER A 283 3.12 4.81 8.18
C SER A 283 3.30 4.77 9.71
N GLY A 284 2.25 4.44 10.46
CA GLY A 284 2.33 4.30 11.91
C GLY A 284 3.12 3.08 12.35
N GLU A 285 3.06 1.97 11.60
CA GLU A 285 3.88 0.79 11.85
C GLU A 285 5.36 1.11 11.63
N TYR A 286 5.67 1.80 10.52
CA TYR A 286 7.01 2.31 10.24
C TYR A 286 7.49 3.24 11.35
N ALA A 287 6.72 4.27 11.69
CA ALA A 287 7.12 5.28 12.67
C ALA A 287 7.33 4.68 14.06
N MET A 288 6.46 3.76 14.49
CA MET A 288 6.58 3.04 15.75
C MET A 288 7.88 2.23 15.82
N LEU A 289 8.19 1.46 14.77
CA LEU A 289 9.40 0.65 14.71
C LEU A 289 10.65 1.55 14.62
N GLN A 290 10.59 2.61 13.81
CA GLN A 290 11.69 3.54 13.60
C GLN A 290 12.05 4.29 14.89
N ALA A 291 11.05 4.71 15.67
CA ALA A 291 11.27 5.35 16.97
C ALA A 291 11.99 4.40 17.94
N ALA A 292 11.56 3.14 18.04
CA ALA A 292 12.21 2.14 18.89
C ALA A 292 13.66 1.84 18.44
N ILE A 293 13.91 1.81 17.13
CA ILE A 293 15.26 1.63 16.57
C ILE A 293 16.16 2.83 16.91
N GLN A 294 15.69 4.05 16.67
CA GLN A 294 16.47 5.27 16.92
C GLN A 294 16.77 5.48 18.41
N ASN A 295 15.87 5.03 19.30
CA ASN A 295 16.10 5.04 20.75
C ASN A 295 17.01 3.89 21.23
N GLY A 296 17.46 3.01 20.34
CA GLY A 296 18.31 1.87 20.68
C GLY A 296 17.58 0.75 21.45
N TRP A 297 16.23 0.76 21.45
CA TRP A 297 15.44 -0.28 22.12
C TRP A 297 15.39 -1.56 21.28
N LEU A 298 15.46 -1.42 19.96
CA LEU A 298 15.45 -2.53 19.01
C LEU A 298 16.61 -2.40 18.02
N ASP A 299 17.16 -3.54 17.61
CA ASP A 299 18.20 -3.64 16.58
C ASP A 299 17.57 -3.59 15.19
N GLY A 300 17.70 -2.44 14.51
CA GLY A 300 17.12 -2.20 13.19
C GLY A 300 17.55 -3.20 12.11
N ASN A 301 18.75 -3.77 12.19
CA ASN A 301 19.22 -4.77 11.21
C ASN A 301 18.50 -6.12 11.34
N LYS A 302 17.71 -6.32 12.40
CA LYS A 302 16.97 -7.56 12.67
C LYS A 302 15.48 -7.33 12.58
N VAL A 303 14.97 -6.33 13.30
CA VAL A 303 13.52 -6.16 13.47
C VAL A 303 12.82 -5.69 12.19
N ILE A 304 13.53 -5.02 11.28
CA ILE A 304 12.97 -4.66 9.97
C ILE A 304 12.63 -5.93 9.18
N LEU A 305 13.62 -6.80 8.95
CA LEU A 305 13.38 -8.05 8.21
C LEU A 305 12.43 -9.00 8.95
N GLU A 306 12.49 -9.06 10.28
CA GLU A 306 11.56 -9.87 11.08
C GLU A 306 10.10 -9.41 10.91
N SER A 307 9.87 -8.08 10.91
CA SER A 307 8.54 -7.52 10.66
C SER A 307 8.03 -7.87 9.27
N LEU A 308 8.88 -7.75 8.24
CA LEU A 308 8.54 -8.06 6.85
C LEU A 308 8.33 -9.57 6.63
N LEU A 309 9.13 -10.42 7.28
CA LEU A 309 8.95 -11.87 7.25
C LEU A 309 7.60 -12.29 7.86
N ALA A 310 7.07 -11.54 8.84
CA ALA A 310 5.76 -11.83 9.42
C ALA A 310 4.62 -11.74 8.39
N PHE A 311 4.70 -10.81 7.43
CA PHE A 311 3.76 -10.70 6.32
C PHE A 311 3.84 -11.90 5.36
N LYS A 312 5.06 -12.30 4.98
CA LYS A 312 5.27 -13.49 4.14
C LYS A 312 4.72 -14.74 4.81
N ARG A 313 4.94 -14.89 6.11
CA ARG A 313 4.38 -15.99 6.92
C ARG A 313 2.86 -15.93 7.02
N ALA A 314 2.28 -14.73 7.14
CA ALA A 314 0.84 -14.55 7.14
C ALA A 314 0.23 -14.94 5.78
N GLY A 315 0.96 -14.74 4.67
CA GLY A 315 0.54 -15.14 3.34
C GLY A 315 0.55 -14.02 2.32
N ALA A 316 1.14 -12.87 2.62
CA ALA A 316 1.28 -11.80 1.64
C ALA A 316 2.28 -12.18 0.53
N ASP A 317 1.89 -11.99 -0.72
CA ASP A 317 2.75 -12.14 -1.89
C ASP A 317 3.64 -10.92 -2.08
N GLY A 318 3.12 -9.71 -1.83
CA GLY A 318 3.89 -8.48 -1.80
C GLY A 318 3.50 -7.55 -0.65
N ILE A 319 4.42 -6.66 -0.28
CA ILE A 319 4.34 -5.80 0.89
C ILE A 319 4.66 -4.37 0.47
N LEU A 320 3.70 -3.47 0.65
CA LEU A 320 3.94 -2.03 0.57
C LEU A 320 4.61 -1.61 1.88
N THR A 321 5.87 -1.16 1.80
CA THR A 321 6.63 -0.79 2.99
C THR A 321 7.60 0.37 2.74
N TYR A 322 7.63 1.31 3.67
CA TYR A 322 8.61 2.40 3.67
C TYR A 322 10.03 1.92 3.98
N TYR A 323 10.20 0.67 4.44
CA TYR A 323 11.50 0.04 4.61
C TYR A 323 12.03 -0.64 3.34
N ALA A 324 11.33 -0.58 2.19
CA ALA A 324 11.70 -1.35 0.99
C ALA A 324 13.18 -1.19 0.57
N ILE A 325 13.68 0.04 0.50
CA ILE A 325 15.09 0.32 0.17
C ILE A 325 16.06 -0.26 1.21
N GLU A 326 15.72 -0.15 2.50
CA GLU A 326 16.58 -0.65 3.58
C GLU A 326 16.58 -2.17 3.64
N ALA A 327 15.41 -2.80 3.55
CA ALA A 327 15.25 -4.24 3.47
C ALA A 327 15.98 -4.83 2.25
N ALA A 328 15.84 -4.22 1.07
CA ALA A 328 16.52 -4.69 -0.14
C ALA A 328 18.05 -4.67 0.01
N LYS A 329 18.63 -3.61 0.61
CA LYS A 329 20.06 -3.58 0.92
C LYS A 329 20.49 -4.67 1.90
N GLN A 330 19.67 -4.97 2.90
CA GLN A 330 19.98 -6.03 3.87
C GLN A 330 19.91 -7.41 3.22
N LEU A 331 18.93 -7.64 2.34
CA LEU A 331 18.78 -8.89 1.58
C LEU A 331 19.93 -9.13 0.59
N HIS A 332 20.49 -8.08 -0.03
CA HIS A 332 21.67 -8.21 -0.90
C HIS A 332 23.00 -8.47 -0.17
N LYS A 333 23.05 -8.28 1.15
CA LYS A 333 24.25 -8.58 1.96
C LYS A 333 24.30 -10.05 2.42
N ILE A 334 23.21 -10.79 2.26
CA ILE A 334 23.03 -12.18 2.69
C ILE A 334 23.33 -13.11 1.51
#